data_AF-A0A2T1D0L3-F1
#
_entry.id   AF-A0A2T1D0L3-F1
#
_cell.length_a   1.000
_cell.length_b   1.000
_cell.length_c   1.000
_cell.angle_alpha   90.00
_cell.angle_beta   90.00
_cell.angle_gamma   90.00
#
_symmetry.space_group_name_H-M   'P 1'
#
loop_
_entity.id
_entity.type
_entity.pdbx_description
1 polymer ?
#
loop_
_entity_poly.entity_id
_entity_poly.type
_entity_poly.pdbx_seq_one_letter_code
_entity_poly.pdbx_strand_id
1 'polypeptide(L)'
;MIIAEREQQILRVRQQGVHPELEAALAEELRTEVISTVKQVLEGSLREEVTEFLQHLEGKKPYRSGYYERQLHTQYGYIEKLQVPKLRERNRERNWQILERYQRSLGNLLDWLCCLYVMGLSLRDLQAALYFVVGRVLSVNAVNQITLQVQRQLDAKRQAPLKQTPAIILVDGVWVDIQDVIADEYKEDLSGHLRQRRQVEERVVLAVMAVWADGGTELLHYEVAETESEAAWRDLFAHLIERGFAPEALELVGSDGSLGGCDLYLI
;
A
#
# COMPACT_ATOMS: atom_id res chain seq x y z
N MET A 1 9.93 -20.45 4.50
CA MET A 1 11.19 -19.78 4.14
C MET A 1 11.46 -18.68 5.13
N ILE A 2 12.56 -18.80 5.86
CA ILE A 2 13.02 -17.83 6.86
C ILE A 2 13.70 -16.66 6.13
N ILE A 3 13.77 -15.49 6.78
CA ILE A 3 14.38 -14.27 6.21
C ILE A 3 15.79 -14.53 5.64
N ALA A 4 16.61 -15.29 6.37
CA ALA A 4 17.97 -15.63 5.96
C ALA A 4 18.03 -16.44 4.66
N GLU A 5 17.12 -17.40 4.48
CA GLU A 5 17.03 -18.21 3.25
C GLU A 5 16.61 -17.36 2.05
N ARG A 6 15.72 -16.38 2.28
CA ARG A 6 15.27 -15.45 1.24
C ARG A 6 16.39 -14.51 0.80
N GLU A 7 17.19 -14.01 1.73
CA GLU A 7 18.38 -13.21 1.42
C GLU A 7 19.37 -13.99 0.55
N GLN A 8 19.68 -15.23 0.92
CA GLN A 8 20.55 -16.11 0.13
C GLN A 8 19.99 -16.35 -1.29
N GLN A 9 18.68 -16.54 -1.42
CA GLN A 9 18.03 -16.68 -2.73
C GLN A 9 18.20 -15.43 -3.60
N ILE A 10 18.01 -14.23 -3.02
CA ILE A 10 18.16 -12.96 -3.74
C ILE A 10 19.60 -12.75 -4.20
N LEU A 11 20.57 -13.00 -3.32
CA LEU A 11 22.00 -12.88 -3.65
C LEU A 11 22.42 -13.86 -4.74
N ARG A 12 21.88 -15.08 -4.74
CA ARG A 12 22.14 -16.06 -5.81
C ARG A 12 21.67 -15.58 -7.17
N VAL A 13 20.47 -15.01 -7.26
CA VAL A 13 19.94 -14.46 -8.53
C VAL A 13 20.80 -13.29 -9.00
N ARG A 14 21.21 -12.41 -8.08
CA ARG A 14 22.08 -11.28 -8.38
C ARG A 14 23.41 -11.71 -9.01
N GLN A 15 24.06 -12.74 -8.46
CA GLN A 15 25.33 -13.27 -8.98
C GLN A 15 25.25 -13.83 -10.41
N GLN A 16 24.04 -14.10 -10.92
CA GLN A 16 23.81 -14.58 -12.29
C GLN A 16 23.49 -13.44 -13.28
N GLY A 17 23.65 -12.18 -12.86
CA GLY A 17 23.42 -11.00 -13.70
C GLY A 17 24.27 -10.98 -14.97
N VAL A 18 23.67 -10.51 -16.07
CA VAL A 18 24.28 -10.49 -17.40
C VAL A 18 25.15 -9.24 -17.63
N HIS A 19 24.92 -8.19 -16.84
CA HIS A 19 25.63 -6.92 -16.96
C HIS A 19 26.85 -6.87 -16.03
N PRO A 20 27.96 -6.26 -16.46
CA PRO A 20 29.11 -6.03 -15.59
C PRO A 20 28.68 -5.14 -14.43
N GLU A 21 28.80 -5.65 -13.20
CA GLU A 21 28.57 -4.83 -12.01
C GLU A 21 29.75 -3.86 -11.82
N LEU A 22 29.47 -2.72 -11.19
CA LEU A 22 30.51 -1.93 -10.53
C LEU A 22 31.33 -2.86 -9.63
N GLU A 23 32.62 -2.59 -9.46
CA GLU A 23 33.40 -3.33 -8.47
C GLU A 23 32.69 -3.26 -7.11
N ALA A 24 32.47 -4.41 -6.48
CA ALA A 24 31.64 -4.51 -5.28
C ALA A 24 32.11 -3.57 -4.16
N ALA A 25 33.43 -3.36 -4.06
CA ALA A 25 34.04 -2.41 -3.15
C ALA A 25 33.62 -0.96 -3.43
N LEU A 26 33.69 -0.53 -4.69
CA LEU A 26 33.28 0.82 -5.10
C LEU A 26 31.76 1.04 -4.92
N ALA A 27 30.94 0.04 -5.26
CA ALA A 27 29.50 0.13 -5.04
C ALA A 27 29.15 0.30 -3.55
N GLU A 28 29.85 -0.42 -2.68
CA GLU A 28 29.64 -0.34 -1.23
C GLU A 28 30.15 0.98 -0.63
N GLU A 29 31.28 1.50 -1.14
CA GLU A 29 31.80 2.81 -0.76
C GLU A 29 30.81 3.93 -1.13
N LEU A 30 30.33 3.94 -2.37
CA LEU A 30 29.32 4.90 -2.84
C LEU A 30 28.03 4.81 -2.00
N ARG A 31 27.56 3.60 -1.72
CA ARG A 31 26.37 3.38 -0.89
C ARG A 31 26.56 3.94 0.52
N THR A 32 27.71 3.70 1.13
CA THR A 32 28.03 4.19 2.47
C THR A 32 28.05 5.72 2.50
N GLU A 33 28.67 6.35 1.50
CA GLU A 33 28.76 7.81 1.41
C GLU A 33 27.38 8.46 1.20
N VAL A 34 26.56 7.88 0.32
CA VAL A 34 25.18 8.33 0.10
C VAL A 34 24.36 8.23 1.38
N ILE A 35 24.41 7.09 2.09
CA ILE A 35 23.68 6.90 3.35
C ILE A 35 24.16 7.89 4.42
N SER A 36 25.47 8.12 4.52
CA SER A 36 26.07 9.09 5.44
C SER A 36 25.56 10.51 5.16
N THR A 37 25.58 10.93 3.90
CA THR A 37 25.11 12.24 3.46
C THR A 37 23.60 12.42 3.76
N VAL A 38 22.77 11.44 3.39
CA VAL A 38 21.32 11.47 3.66
C VAL A 38 21.06 11.56 5.16
N LYS A 39 21.78 10.80 5.98
CA LYS A 39 21.68 10.87 7.44
C LYS A 39 22.00 12.27 7.94
N GLN A 40 23.11 12.87 7.50
CA GLN A 40 23.53 14.21 7.94
C GLN A 40 22.49 15.28 7.58
N VAL A 41 21.95 15.23 6.36
CA VAL A 41 20.89 16.15 5.91
C VAL A 41 19.65 15.99 6.77
N LEU A 42 19.17 14.76 6.99
CA LEU A 42 18.00 14.51 7.82
C LEU A 42 18.21 15.00 9.27
N GLU A 43 19.34 14.69 9.89
CA GLU A 43 19.65 15.15 11.25
C GLU A 43 19.78 16.68 11.32
N GLY A 44 20.28 17.33 10.27
CA GLY A 44 20.27 18.78 10.10
C GLY A 44 18.85 19.35 10.10
N SER A 45 18.01 18.89 9.17
CA SER A 45 16.65 19.39 9.01
C SER A 45 15.79 19.12 10.26
N LEU A 46 15.94 17.97 10.93
CA LEU A 46 15.25 17.71 12.20
C LEU A 46 15.66 18.68 13.32
N ARG A 47 16.92 19.11 13.36
CA ARG A 47 17.40 20.12 14.33
C ARG A 47 16.82 21.49 14.01
N GLU A 48 16.72 21.85 12.75
CA GLU A 48 16.09 23.08 12.28
C GLU A 48 14.61 23.10 12.65
N GLU A 49 13.88 22.02 12.41
CA GLU A 49 12.47 21.88 12.76
C GLU A 49 12.22 22.05 14.28
N VAL A 50 13.10 21.54 15.14
CA VAL A 50 13.03 21.81 16.60
C VAL A 50 13.27 23.29 16.89
N THR A 51 14.21 23.91 16.18
CA THR A 51 14.56 25.32 16.36
C THR A 51 13.36 26.19 16.02
N GLU A 52 12.73 25.94 14.89
CA GLU A 52 11.53 26.63 14.42
C GLU A 52 10.35 26.43 15.38
N PHE A 53 10.09 25.19 15.83
CA PHE A 53 9.06 24.89 16.82
C PHE A 53 9.26 25.68 18.11
N LEU A 54 10.50 25.76 18.62
CA LEU A 54 10.82 26.54 19.82
C LEU A 54 10.69 28.05 19.59
N GLN A 55 10.91 28.55 18.37
CA GLN A 55 10.74 29.97 18.06
C GLN A 55 9.28 30.39 18.12
N HIS A 56 8.38 29.58 17.55
CA HIS A 56 6.93 29.82 17.51
C HIS A 56 6.20 29.52 18.83
N LEU A 57 6.88 28.88 19.79
CA LEU A 57 6.29 28.57 21.08
C LEU A 57 6.12 29.83 21.94
N GLU A 58 4.89 30.13 22.32
CA GLU A 58 4.59 31.16 23.33
C GLU A 58 4.84 30.65 24.76
N GLY A 59 5.23 31.58 25.65
CA GLY A 59 5.49 31.29 27.06
C GLY A 59 6.83 30.61 27.34
N LYS A 60 6.89 29.77 28.38
CA LYS A 60 8.13 29.12 28.83
C LYS A 60 8.55 28.04 27.82
N LYS A 61 9.71 28.24 27.19
CA LYS A 61 10.28 27.32 26.21
C LYS A 61 10.92 26.10 26.90
N PRO A 62 10.63 24.87 26.45
CA PRO A 62 11.26 23.67 26.99
C PRO A 62 12.73 23.58 26.55
N TYR A 63 13.57 23.01 27.40
CA TYR A 63 14.99 22.79 27.09
C TYR A 63 15.18 21.58 26.15
N ARG A 64 16.22 21.63 25.32
CA ARG A 64 16.68 20.46 24.57
C ARG A 64 17.25 19.41 25.54
N SER A 65 16.93 18.14 25.27
CA SER A 65 17.27 16.98 26.10
C SER A 65 17.99 15.92 25.25
N GLY A 66 19.01 16.34 24.51
CA GLY A 66 19.80 15.47 23.65
C GLY A 66 19.00 14.88 22.48
N TYR A 67 19.37 13.66 22.11
CA TYR A 67 18.80 12.91 20.99
C TYR A 67 18.39 11.52 21.45
N TYR A 68 17.42 10.93 20.77
CA TYR A 68 17.21 9.49 20.80
C TYR A 68 17.56 8.90 19.43
N GLU A 69 18.03 7.66 19.43
CA GLU A 69 18.37 6.97 18.18
C GLU A 69 17.17 6.18 17.66
N ARG A 70 16.99 6.19 16.35
CA ARG A 70 16.07 5.27 15.68
C ARG A 70 16.63 4.76 14.37
N GLN A 71 16.12 3.60 13.98
CA GLN A 71 16.34 2.98 12.68
C GLN A 71 15.40 3.59 11.64
N LEU A 72 15.88 3.89 10.44
CA LEU A 72 15.07 4.44 9.34
C LEU A 72 15.41 3.79 8.01
N HIS A 73 14.39 3.31 7.28
CA HIS A 73 14.51 2.87 5.91
C HIS A 73 14.31 4.05 4.95
N THR A 74 15.18 4.19 3.96
CA THR A 74 15.08 5.23 2.93
C THR A 74 15.20 4.59 1.55
N GLN A 75 14.81 5.34 0.51
CA GLN A 75 15.06 4.96 -0.89
C GLN A 75 16.55 4.92 -1.26
N TYR A 76 17.42 5.42 -0.38
CA TYR A 76 18.86 5.46 -0.57
C TYR A 76 19.59 4.41 0.28
N GLY A 77 18.85 3.62 1.07
CA GLY A 77 19.40 2.61 1.96
C GLY A 77 18.91 2.73 3.40
N TYR A 78 19.47 1.86 4.24
CA TYR A 78 19.13 1.75 5.64
C TYR A 78 20.03 2.64 6.52
N ILE A 79 19.41 3.48 7.36
CA ILE A 79 20.08 4.28 8.39
C ILE A 79 19.87 3.59 9.74
N GLU A 80 20.96 3.06 10.31
CA GLU A 80 20.91 2.32 11.58
C GLU A 80 20.68 3.22 12.80
N LYS A 81 21.40 4.34 12.86
CA LYS A 81 21.41 5.25 14.01
C LYS A 81 21.12 6.67 13.57
N LEU A 82 19.84 6.96 13.32
CA LEU A 82 19.36 8.32 13.08
C LEU A 82 19.13 9.02 14.42
N GLN A 83 19.80 10.15 14.65
CA GLN A 83 19.66 10.95 15.86
C GLN A 83 18.48 11.91 15.74
N VAL A 84 17.41 11.62 16.47
CA VAL A 84 16.22 12.46 16.49
C VAL A 84 16.22 13.36 17.72
N PRO A 85 16.18 14.69 17.56
CA PRO A 85 16.27 15.64 18.66
C PRO A 85 15.06 15.60 19.57
N LYS A 86 15.34 15.61 20.88
CA LYS A 86 14.36 15.49 21.96
C LYS A 86 14.32 16.77 22.80
N LEU A 87 13.11 17.17 23.20
CA LEU A 87 12.89 18.21 24.22
C LEU A 87 12.67 17.55 25.59
N ARG A 88 12.95 18.27 26.68
CA ARG A 88 12.74 17.73 28.04
C ARG A 88 11.25 17.51 28.33
N GLU A 89 10.41 18.37 27.78
CA GLU A 89 8.95 18.37 27.94
C GLU A 89 8.30 18.74 26.59
N ARG A 90 6.96 18.66 26.51
CA ARG A 90 6.16 19.11 25.36
C ARG A 90 6.49 18.46 24.00
N ASN A 91 7.23 17.34 23.99
CA ASN A 91 7.53 16.63 22.73
C ASN A 91 6.26 16.30 21.95
N ARG A 92 5.17 15.89 22.64
CA ARG A 92 3.87 15.50 22.05
C ARG A 92 3.15 16.62 21.31
N GLU A 93 3.43 17.88 21.65
CA GLU A 93 2.77 19.03 21.05
C GLU A 93 3.38 19.44 19.71
N ARG A 94 4.61 18.96 19.42
CA ARG A 94 5.22 19.15 18.12
C ARG A 94 4.63 18.17 17.11
N ASN A 95 4.04 18.72 16.05
CA ASN A 95 3.79 17.97 14.83
C ASN A 95 5.08 17.85 14.03
N TRP A 96 5.44 16.63 13.63
CA TRP A 96 6.66 16.41 12.86
C TRP A 96 6.35 16.48 11.36
N GLN A 97 7.03 17.35 10.63
CA GLN A 97 6.83 17.52 9.18
C GLN A 97 7.77 16.62 8.37
N ILE A 98 9.02 16.50 8.80
CA ILE A 98 10.03 15.73 8.05
C ILE A 98 9.85 14.23 8.28
N LEU A 99 9.52 13.85 9.52
CA LEU A 99 9.47 12.45 9.96
C LEU A 99 8.29 12.20 10.87
N GLU A 100 7.27 11.50 10.38
CA GLU A 100 6.14 11.16 11.24
C GLU A 100 6.56 10.26 12.41
N ARG A 101 5.81 10.39 13.51
CA ARG A 101 6.05 9.58 14.71
C ARG A 101 5.86 8.11 14.39
N TYR A 102 6.79 7.29 14.87
CA TYR A 102 6.79 5.84 14.67
C TYR A 102 6.93 5.35 13.23
N GLN A 103 7.02 6.27 12.25
CA GLN A 103 7.33 5.93 10.87
C GLN A 103 8.74 5.36 10.79
N ARG A 104 8.85 4.13 10.28
CA ARG A 104 10.11 3.40 10.14
C ARG A 104 10.70 3.51 8.73
N SER A 105 9.96 4.06 7.77
CA SER A 105 10.35 4.18 6.37
C SER A 105 9.93 5.55 5.81
N LEU A 106 10.79 6.22 5.04
CA LEU A 106 10.43 7.49 4.38
C LEU A 106 9.28 7.31 3.37
N GLY A 107 8.42 8.32 3.25
CA GLY A 107 7.23 8.32 2.39
C GLY A 107 7.50 7.92 0.94
N ASN A 108 8.55 8.48 0.34
CA ASN A 108 8.91 8.21 -1.07
C ASN A 108 9.18 6.72 -1.35
N LEU A 109 9.76 6.00 -0.37
CA LEU A 109 9.97 4.56 -0.48
C LEU A 109 8.64 3.80 -0.42
N LEU A 110 7.69 4.29 0.37
CA LEU A 110 6.33 3.73 0.45
C LEU A 110 5.58 3.96 -0.87
N ASP A 111 5.66 5.15 -1.45
CA ASP A 111 4.99 5.46 -2.72
C ASP A 111 5.51 4.58 -3.86
N TRP A 112 6.84 4.39 -3.95
CA TRP A 112 7.44 3.48 -4.92
C TRP A 112 6.97 2.04 -4.72
N LEU A 113 6.82 1.59 -3.48
CA LEU A 113 6.26 0.27 -3.18
C LEU A 113 4.80 0.13 -3.61
N CYS A 114 4.00 1.15 -3.38
CA CYS A 114 2.61 1.20 -3.83
C CYS A 114 2.53 1.05 -5.35
N CYS A 115 3.39 1.76 -6.10
CA CYS A 115 3.45 1.61 -7.56
C CYS A 115 3.76 0.17 -7.99
N LEU A 116 4.78 -0.45 -7.40
CA LEU A 116 5.12 -1.85 -7.72
C LEU A 116 4.00 -2.82 -7.37
N TYR A 117 3.30 -2.61 -6.26
CA TYR A 117 2.17 -3.45 -5.87
C TYR A 117 1.02 -3.33 -6.88
N VAL A 118 0.69 -2.11 -7.30
CA VAL A 118 -0.32 -1.84 -8.34
C VAL A 118 0.08 -2.44 -9.69
N MET A 119 1.38 -2.53 -9.98
CA MET A 119 1.90 -3.23 -11.18
C MET A 119 1.81 -4.76 -11.09
N GLY A 120 1.25 -5.32 -10.01
CA GLY A 120 1.00 -6.75 -9.86
C GLY A 120 2.09 -7.55 -9.15
N LEU A 121 3.08 -6.89 -8.53
CA LEU A 121 4.08 -7.60 -7.74
C LEU A 121 3.46 -8.16 -6.45
N SER A 122 3.69 -9.45 -6.17
CA SER A 122 3.24 -10.04 -4.92
C SER A 122 4.00 -9.46 -3.72
N LEU A 123 3.47 -9.61 -2.51
CA LEU A 123 4.15 -9.19 -1.28
C LEU A 123 5.57 -9.75 -1.14
N ARG A 124 5.81 -10.96 -1.69
CA ARG A 124 7.13 -11.61 -1.67
C ARG A 124 8.07 -11.07 -2.74
N ASP A 125 7.53 -10.61 -3.86
CA ASP A 125 8.30 -9.94 -4.92
C ASP A 125 8.69 -8.55 -4.47
N LEU A 126 7.76 -7.81 -3.84
CA LEU A 126 8.05 -6.53 -3.19
C LEU A 126 9.13 -6.65 -2.12
N GLN A 127 9.05 -7.70 -1.28
CA GLN A 127 10.10 -8.00 -0.30
C GLN A 127 11.48 -8.18 -0.95
N ALA A 128 11.54 -8.85 -2.11
CA ALA A 128 12.79 -9.05 -2.84
C ALA A 128 13.28 -7.76 -3.53
N ALA A 129 12.38 -7.01 -4.17
CA ALA A 129 12.70 -5.73 -4.79
C ALA A 129 13.27 -4.72 -3.77
N LEU A 130 12.70 -4.70 -2.57
CA LEU A 130 13.16 -3.84 -1.48
C LEU A 130 14.55 -4.15 -0.97
N TYR A 131 15.00 -5.40 -1.08
CA TYR A 131 16.34 -5.77 -0.63
C TYR A 131 17.41 -4.93 -1.33
N PHE A 132 17.25 -4.69 -2.64
CA PHE A 132 18.24 -3.95 -3.43
C PHE A 132 18.31 -2.47 -3.07
N VAL A 133 17.21 -1.89 -2.61
CA VAL A 133 17.13 -0.48 -2.21
C VAL A 133 17.57 -0.30 -0.77
N VAL A 134 17.03 -1.13 0.13
CA VAL A 134 17.16 -0.96 1.58
C VAL A 134 18.42 -1.65 2.11
N GLY A 135 18.94 -2.67 1.42
CA GLY A 135 20.08 -3.48 1.85
C GLY A 135 19.74 -4.50 2.95
N ARG A 136 18.44 -4.73 3.23
CA ARG A 136 17.96 -5.75 4.18
C ARG A 136 16.59 -6.26 3.81
N VAL A 137 16.32 -7.51 4.13
CA VAL A 137 15.02 -8.15 3.89
C VAL A 137 14.02 -7.68 4.95
N LEU A 138 12.94 -7.02 4.51
CA LEU A 138 11.81 -6.69 5.39
C LEU A 138 10.96 -7.93 5.64
N SER A 139 10.20 -7.99 6.73
CA SER A 139 9.21 -9.06 6.90
C SER A 139 8.04 -8.86 5.93
N VAL A 140 7.42 -9.96 5.48
CA VAL A 140 6.21 -9.89 4.62
C VAL A 140 5.11 -9.09 5.32
N ASN A 141 4.97 -9.22 6.64
CA ASN A 141 4.01 -8.43 7.41
C ASN A 141 4.31 -6.93 7.34
N ALA A 142 5.57 -6.51 7.39
CA ALA A 142 5.94 -5.10 7.28
C ALA A 142 5.58 -4.54 5.89
N VAL A 143 5.81 -5.30 4.82
CA VAL A 143 5.39 -4.94 3.46
C VAL A 143 3.86 -4.90 3.37
N ASN A 144 3.16 -5.88 3.96
CA ASN A 144 1.70 -5.95 3.95
C ASN A 144 1.04 -4.75 4.66
N GLN A 145 1.66 -4.20 5.71
CA GLN A 145 1.12 -3.00 6.36
C GLN A 145 1.06 -1.79 5.41
N ILE A 146 1.99 -1.72 4.46
CA ILE A 146 2.04 -0.64 3.46
C ILE A 146 0.90 -0.84 2.45
N THR A 147 0.73 -2.06 1.93
CA THR A 147 -0.37 -2.37 0.99
C THR A 147 -1.74 -2.19 1.64
N LEU A 148 -1.89 -2.54 2.92
CA LEU A 148 -3.13 -2.30 3.69
C LEU A 148 -3.45 -0.81 3.86
N GLN A 149 -2.46 0.08 3.84
CA GLN A 149 -2.72 1.52 3.85
C GLN A 149 -3.32 2.00 2.53
N VAL A 150 -2.81 1.49 1.41
CA VAL A 150 -3.37 1.76 0.08
C VAL A 150 -4.78 1.20 -0.03
N GLN A 151 -4.98 -0.05 0.40
CA GLN A 151 -6.29 -0.70 0.39
C GLN A 151 -7.34 0.14 1.11
N ARG A 152 -7.03 0.66 2.31
CA ARG A 152 -7.94 1.55 3.06
C ARG A 152 -8.32 2.81 2.29
N GLN A 153 -7.41 3.39 1.52
CA GLN A 153 -7.72 4.56 0.68
C GLN A 153 -8.62 4.20 -0.50
N LEU A 154 -8.36 3.06 -1.14
CA LEU A 154 -9.21 2.54 -2.22
C LEU A 154 -10.62 2.21 -1.70
N ASP A 155 -10.72 1.55 -0.55
CA ASP A 155 -12.01 1.23 0.09
C ASP A 155 -12.77 2.51 0.46
N ALA A 156 -12.10 3.51 1.02
CA ALA A 156 -12.71 4.79 1.35
C ALA A 156 -13.23 5.53 0.11
N LYS A 157 -12.49 5.49 -1.01
CA LYS A 157 -12.97 6.03 -2.30
C LYS A 157 -14.16 5.23 -2.82
N ARG A 158 -14.08 3.91 -2.79
CA ARG A 158 -15.16 3.00 -3.22
C ARG A 158 -16.45 3.19 -2.42
N GLN A 159 -16.36 3.57 -1.14
CA GLN A 159 -17.52 3.79 -0.27
C GLN A 159 -17.96 5.27 -0.20
N ALA A 160 -17.23 6.19 -0.82
CA ALA A 160 -17.57 7.61 -0.78
C ALA A 160 -18.93 7.88 -1.47
N PRO A 161 -19.72 8.87 -0.98
CA PRO A 161 -20.93 9.31 -1.66
C PRO A 161 -20.64 9.80 -3.08
N LEU A 162 -21.51 9.43 -4.01
CA LEU A 162 -21.45 9.85 -5.40
C LEU A 162 -21.95 11.29 -5.51
N LYS A 163 -21.14 12.16 -6.12
CA LYS A 163 -21.48 13.58 -6.32
C LYS A 163 -22.33 13.80 -7.57
N GLN A 164 -22.18 12.92 -8.54
CA GLN A 164 -22.83 12.98 -9.84
C GLN A 164 -23.10 11.56 -10.31
N THR A 165 -24.21 11.37 -11.00
CA THR A 165 -24.52 10.12 -11.69
C THR A 165 -24.11 10.25 -13.17
N PRO A 166 -23.34 9.31 -13.73
CA PRO A 166 -23.01 9.32 -15.15
C PRO A 166 -24.23 8.96 -15.99
N ALA A 167 -24.30 9.51 -17.22
CA ALA A 167 -25.33 9.14 -18.19
C ALA A 167 -25.11 7.72 -18.74
N ILE A 168 -23.88 7.21 -18.72
CA ILE A 168 -23.53 5.90 -19.26
C ILE A 168 -22.71 5.13 -18.22
N ILE A 169 -23.09 3.87 -17.99
CA ILE A 169 -22.26 2.92 -17.23
C ILE A 169 -21.96 1.68 -18.07
N LEU A 170 -20.82 1.06 -17.80
CA LEU A 170 -20.42 -0.24 -18.30
C LEU A 170 -20.31 -1.19 -17.12
N VAL A 171 -20.96 -2.34 -17.24
CA VAL A 171 -20.98 -3.38 -16.20
C VAL A 171 -20.30 -4.64 -16.72
N ASP A 172 -19.48 -5.25 -15.88
CA ASP A 172 -18.71 -6.45 -16.24
C ASP A 172 -18.50 -7.35 -15.00
N GLY A 173 -18.43 -8.66 -15.24
CA GLY A 173 -18.20 -9.70 -14.24
C GLY A 173 -16.86 -10.38 -14.48
N VAL A 174 -15.86 -10.10 -13.66
CA VAL A 174 -14.52 -10.70 -13.80
C VAL A 174 -14.36 -11.88 -12.85
N TRP A 175 -14.28 -13.08 -13.41
CA TRP A 175 -14.02 -14.30 -12.65
C TRP A 175 -12.58 -14.37 -12.16
N VAL A 176 -12.42 -14.62 -10.86
CA VAL A 176 -11.13 -14.66 -10.17
C VAL A 176 -11.09 -15.81 -9.15
N ASP A 177 -9.91 -16.42 -9.04
CA ASP A 177 -9.63 -17.40 -7.99
C ASP A 177 -9.26 -16.68 -6.69
N ILE A 178 -10.12 -16.80 -5.66
CA ILE A 178 -9.88 -16.22 -4.34
C ILE A 178 -9.48 -17.34 -3.37
N GLN A 179 -8.41 -17.09 -2.61
CA GLN A 179 -8.04 -17.97 -1.51
C GLN A 179 -8.81 -17.57 -0.25
N ASP A 180 -9.83 -18.35 0.09
CA ASP A 180 -10.56 -18.18 1.35
C ASP A 180 -10.05 -19.14 2.42
N VAL A 181 -10.32 -18.80 3.68
CA VAL A 181 -9.93 -19.55 4.85
C VAL A 181 -11.08 -20.45 5.28
N ILE A 182 -10.81 -21.75 5.42
CA ILE A 182 -11.80 -22.67 5.97
C ILE A 182 -11.84 -22.47 7.48
N ALA A 183 -12.97 -22.00 8.00
CA ALA A 183 -13.21 -21.89 9.43
C ALA A 183 -13.02 -23.25 10.10
N ASP A 184 -12.39 -23.24 11.27
CA ASP A 184 -12.17 -24.42 12.12
C ASP A 184 -11.29 -25.55 11.57
N GLU A 185 -10.70 -25.40 10.37
CA GLU A 185 -9.69 -26.33 9.86
C GLU A 185 -8.28 -25.73 9.96
N TYR A 186 -7.38 -26.45 10.62
CA TYR A 186 -5.97 -26.07 10.74
C TYR A 186 -5.08 -27.16 10.16
N LYS A 187 -4.00 -26.74 9.50
CA LYS A 187 -2.91 -27.60 9.06
C LYS A 187 -1.60 -27.13 9.69
N GLU A 188 -0.77 -28.08 10.06
CA GLU A 188 0.59 -27.79 10.47
C GLU A 188 1.44 -27.54 9.22
N ASP A 189 2.17 -26.42 9.17
CA ASP A 189 3.11 -26.16 8.09
C ASP A 189 4.40 -26.99 8.27
N LEU A 190 5.25 -27.01 7.24
CA LEU A 190 6.55 -27.71 7.27
C LEU A 190 7.48 -27.20 8.41
N SER A 191 7.14 -26.11 9.07
CA SER A 191 7.89 -25.49 10.16
C SER A 191 7.20 -25.67 11.52
N GLY A 192 6.17 -26.52 11.62
CA GLY A 192 5.47 -26.84 12.87
C GLY A 192 4.44 -25.79 13.32
N HIS A 193 4.12 -24.80 12.49
CA HIS A 193 3.13 -23.79 12.86
C HIS A 193 1.74 -24.21 12.40
N LEU A 194 0.77 -24.12 13.31
CA LEU A 194 -0.65 -24.25 12.97
C LEU A 194 -1.09 -23.06 12.12
N ARG A 195 -1.59 -23.35 10.93
CA ARG A 195 -2.18 -22.36 10.02
C ARG A 195 -3.57 -22.80 9.63
N GLN A 196 -4.48 -21.86 9.53
CA GLN A 196 -5.80 -22.16 8.98
C GLN A 196 -5.65 -22.68 7.54
N ARG A 197 -6.44 -23.70 7.23
CA ARG A 197 -6.49 -24.27 5.90
C ARG A 197 -7.12 -23.24 4.96
N ARG A 198 -6.63 -23.21 3.73
CA ARG A 198 -7.14 -22.34 2.68
C ARG A 198 -7.70 -23.20 1.55
N GLN A 199 -8.80 -22.77 0.97
CA GLN A 199 -9.35 -23.29 -0.26
C GLN A 199 -9.37 -22.21 -1.32
N VAL A 200 -9.22 -22.64 -2.57
CA VAL A 200 -9.40 -21.74 -3.71
C VAL A 200 -10.86 -21.86 -4.11
N GLU A 201 -11.54 -20.73 -4.15
CA GLU A 201 -12.90 -20.61 -4.62
C GLU A 201 -12.92 -19.67 -5.82
N GLU A 202 -13.55 -20.11 -6.88
CA GLU A 202 -13.85 -19.25 -8.02
C GLU A 202 -14.98 -18.30 -7.60
N ARG A 203 -14.73 -17.00 -7.73
CA ARG A 203 -15.65 -15.91 -7.38
C ARG A 203 -15.71 -14.93 -8.54
N VAL A 204 -16.77 -14.14 -8.61
CA VAL A 204 -16.90 -13.07 -9.61
C VAL A 204 -16.73 -11.71 -8.95
N VAL A 205 -15.91 -10.84 -9.56
CA VAL A 205 -15.85 -9.42 -9.23
C VAL A 205 -16.78 -8.69 -10.17
N LEU A 206 -17.92 -8.25 -9.66
CA LEU A 206 -18.86 -7.40 -10.38
C LEU A 206 -18.30 -5.97 -10.34
N ALA A 207 -18.14 -5.35 -11.49
CA ALA A 207 -17.56 -4.02 -11.63
C ALA A 207 -18.50 -3.10 -12.41
N VAL A 208 -18.60 -1.84 -11.95
CA VAL A 208 -19.36 -0.78 -12.61
C VAL A 208 -18.43 0.38 -12.93
N MET A 209 -18.29 0.67 -14.21
CA MET A 209 -17.47 1.75 -14.74
C MET A 209 -18.35 2.85 -15.33
N ALA A 210 -18.18 4.09 -14.86
CA ALA A 210 -18.79 5.27 -15.45
C ALA A 210 -18.08 5.66 -16.75
N VAL A 211 -18.86 6.18 -17.69
CA VAL A 211 -18.37 6.98 -18.81
C VAL A 211 -18.94 8.39 -18.68
N TRP A 212 -18.05 9.36 -18.50
CA TRP A 212 -18.38 10.76 -18.29
C TRP A 212 -18.55 11.50 -19.63
N ALA A 213 -19.20 12.67 -19.58
CA ALA A 213 -19.50 13.47 -20.79
C ALA A 213 -18.24 14.00 -21.51
N ASP A 214 -17.11 14.08 -20.82
CA ASP A 214 -15.80 14.45 -21.38
C ASP A 214 -15.07 13.26 -22.02
N GLY A 215 -15.67 12.06 -22.00
CA GLY A 215 -15.07 10.82 -22.48
C GLY A 215 -14.16 10.14 -21.46
N GLY A 216 -14.01 10.70 -20.25
CA GLY A 216 -13.29 10.06 -19.16
C GLY A 216 -14.03 8.82 -18.65
N THR A 217 -13.28 7.82 -18.19
CA THR A 217 -13.84 6.64 -17.54
C THR A 217 -13.38 6.53 -16.09
N GLU A 218 -14.25 6.01 -15.22
CA GLU A 218 -13.96 5.84 -13.80
C GLU A 218 -14.64 4.59 -13.26
N LEU A 219 -13.92 3.78 -12.48
CA LEU A 219 -14.52 2.67 -11.75
C LEU A 219 -15.35 3.21 -10.56
N LEU A 220 -16.68 3.16 -10.67
CA LEU A 220 -17.59 3.68 -9.64
C LEU A 220 -17.70 2.76 -8.43
N HIS A 221 -17.76 1.46 -8.69
CA HIS A 221 -17.91 0.44 -7.66
C HIS A 221 -17.47 -0.92 -8.17
N TYR A 222 -17.09 -1.78 -7.22
CA TYR A 222 -16.91 -3.19 -7.47
C TYR A 222 -17.22 -3.98 -6.20
N GLU A 223 -17.78 -5.16 -6.38
CA GLU A 223 -18.14 -6.08 -5.31
C GLU A 223 -17.80 -7.52 -5.68
N VAL A 224 -17.37 -8.31 -4.70
CA VAL A 224 -17.07 -9.72 -4.89
C VAL A 224 -18.34 -10.50 -4.56
N ALA A 225 -18.84 -11.29 -5.51
CA ALA A 225 -19.99 -12.14 -5.35
C ALA A 225 -19.64 -13.62 -5.60
N GLU A 226 -20.49 -14.52 -5.10
CA GLU A 226 -20.30 -15.96 -5.32
C GLU A 226 -20.53 -16.36 -6.77
N THR A 227 -21.52 -15.73 -7.42
CA THR A 227 -21.93 -16.00 -8.79
C THR A 227 -22.48 -14.72 -9.43
N GLU A 228 -22.47 -14.68 -10.77
CA GLU A 228 -23.08 -13.60 -11.54
C GLU A 228 -24.59 -13.83 -11.64
N SER A 229 -25.31 -13.42 -10.59
CA SER A 229 -26.75 -13.58 -10.48
C SER A 229 -27.46 -12.23 -10.48
N GLU A 230 -28.74 -12.24 -10.86
CA GLU A 230 -29.61 -11.06 -10.78
C GLU A 230 -29.71 -10.48 -9.36
N ALA A 231 -29.64 -11.35 -8.34
CA ALA A 231 -29.61 -10.91 -6.95
C ALA A 231 -28.33 -10.12 -6.62
N ALA A 232 -27.16 -10.60 -7.05
CA ALA A 232 -25.87 -9.93 -6.84
C ALA A 232 -25.78 -8.59 -7.60
N TRP A 233 -26.15 -8.61 -8.89
CA TRP A 233 -26.99 -7.60 -9.56
C TRP A 233 -27.54 -6.47 -8.68
N ARG A 234 -28.70 -6.80 -8.13
CA ARG A 234 -29.57 -5.90 -7.39
C ARG A 234 -28.91 -5.34 -6.15
N ASP A 235 -28.16 -6.16 -5.42
CA ASP A 235 -27.46 -5.75 -4.20
C ASP A 235 -26.39 -4.69 -4.51
N LEU A 236 -25.62 -4.90 -5.59
CA LEU A 236 -24.61 -3.93 -6.04
C LEU A 236 -25.26 -2.58 -6.41
N PHE A 237 -26.34 -2.60 -7.18
CA PHE A 237 -27.06 -1.37 -7.55
C PHE A 237 -27.73 -0.69 -6.35
N ALA A 238 -28.24 -1.46 -5.40
CA ALA A 238 -28.76 -0.92 -4.14
C ALA A 238 -27.66 -0.15 -3.38
N HIS A 239 -26.45 -0.72 -3.27
CA HIS A 239 -25.30 -0.03 -2.69
C HIS A 239 -24.94 1.27 -3.43
N LEU A 240 -25.02 1.28 -4.76
CA LEU A 240 -24.80 2.50 -5.55
C LEU A 240 -25.86 3.56 -5.27
N ILE A 241 -27.14 3.18 -5.23
CA ILE A 241 -28.26 4.08 -4.95
C ILE A 241 -28.14 4.67 -3.54
N GLU A 242 -27.82 3.85 -2.54
CA GLU A 242 -27.56 4.31 -1.17
C GLU A 242 -26.43 5.34 -1.10
N ARG A 243 -25.44 5.25 -2.00
CA ARG A 243 -24.35 6.21 -2.12
C ARG A 243 -24.72 7.48 -2.88
N GLY A 244 -25.94 7.59 -3.42
CA GLY A 244 -26.43 8.76 -4.15
C GLY A 244 -26.43 8.61 -5.68
N PHE A 245 -26.32 7.39 -6.20
CA PHE A 245 -26.60 7.12 -7.61
C PHE A 245 -28.09 7.35 -7.89
N ALA A 246 -28.40 8.12 -8.93
CA ALA A 246 -29.77 8.45 -9.33
C ALA A 246 -30.12 7.70 -10.62
N PRO A 247 -30.86 6.58 -10.56
CA PRO A 247 -31.28 5.80 -11.73
C PRO A 247 -31.85 6.63 -12.89
N GLU A 248 -32.62 7.66 -12.56
CA GLU A 248 -33.30 8.52 -13.54
C GLU A 248 -32.35 9.36 -14.40
N ALA A 249 -31.10 9.55 -13.96
CA ALA A 249 -30.08 10.25 -14.72
C ALA A 249 -29.28 9.33 -15.66
N LEU A 250 -29.52 8.01 -15.61
CA LEU A 250 -28.84 7.02 -16.42
C LEU A 250 -29.56 6.86 -17.77
N GLU A 251 -28.82 7.01 -18.86
CA GLU A 251 -29.34 6.89 -20.23
C GLU A 251 -28.99 5.53 -20.86
N LEU A 252 -27.85 4.95 -20.48
CA LEU A 252 -27.36 3.70 -21.09
C LEU A 252 -26.55 2.84 -20.10
N VAL A 253 -26.79 1.54 -20.18
CA VAL A 253 -25.95 0.50 -19.56
C VAL A 253 -25.38 -0.37 -20.67
N GLY A 254 -24.06 -0.46 -20.76
CA GLY A 254 -23.37 -1.43 -21.58
C GLY A 254 -22.99 -2.67 -20.77
N SER A 255 -23.27 -3.85 -21.29
CA SER A 255 -22.87 -5.15 -20.72
C SER A 255 -22.37 -6.05 -21.85
N ASP A 256 -21.50 -6.99 -21.54
CA ASP A 256 -20.92 -7.94 -22.50
C ASP A 256 -21.88 -9.08 -22.90
N GLY A 257 -23.06 -9.17 -22.27
CA GLY A 257 -24.13 -10.10 -22.62
C GLY A 257 -23.87 -11.56 -22.20
N SER A 258 -22.99 -11.81 -21.24
CA SER A 258 -22.75 -13.14 -20.70
C SER A 258 -23.99 -13.70 -19.93
N LEU A 259 -24.15 -15.02 -19.97
CA LEU A 259 -25.38 -15.82 -19.87
C LEU A 259 -26.19 -15.78 -18.54
N GLY A 260 -25.97 -14.81 -17.65
CA GLY A 260 -26.46 -14.85 -16.27
C GLY A 260 -27.37 -13.72 -15.77
N GLY A 261 -27.24 -12.47 -16.20
CA GLY A 261 -27.99 -11.43 -15.50
C GLY A 261 -27.74 -10.02 -15.94
N CYS A 262 -28.60 -9.53 -16.82
CA CYS A 262 -29.09 -8.16 -16.80
C CYS A 262 -30.38 -8.17 -17.62
N ASP A 263 -31.50 -8.61 -17.04
CA ASP A 263 -32.75 -7.98 -17.43
C ASP A 263 -32.62 -6.53 -16.92
N LEU A 264 -32.18 -5.63 -17.81
CA LEU A 264 -31.96 -4.19 -17.55
C LEU A 264 -33.19 -3.44 -17.02
N TYR A 265 -34.29 -4.13 -16.74
CA TYR A 265 -35.49 -3.60 -16.10
C TYR A 265 -35.35 -3.37 -14.58
N LEU A 266 -34.14 -3.51 -14.02
CA LEU A 266 -33.87 -3.52 -12.57
C LEU A 266 -33.09 -2.32 -12.02
N ILE A 267 -32.79 -1.32 -12.85
CA ILE A 267 -32.26 -0.02 -12.37
C ILE A 267 -33.42 0.95 -12.17
#